data_AF-A0A916UCZ0-F1
#
_entry.id   AF-A0A916UCZ0-F1
#
_cell.length_a   1.000
_cell.length_b   1.000
_cell.length_c   1.000
_cell.angle_alpha   90.00
_cell.angle_beta   90.00
_cell.angle_gamma   90.00
#
_symmetry.space_group_name_H-M   'P 1'
#
loop_
_entity.id
_entity.type
_entity.pdbx_description
1 polymer ?
#
loop_
_entity_poly.entity_id
_entity_poly.type
_entity_poly.pdbx_seq_one_letter_code
_entity_poly.pdbx_strand_id
1 'polypeptide(L)'
;MNEMDEFEFEAESQPEEAFHIEVDLYDTGDHNNLLVVPCNDTYIVVSGDEHLCTLEKTCDEPECWAQTDGLVDEELVERLGLAISSYISSL
;
A
#
# COMPACT_ATOMS: atom_id res chain seq x y z
N MET A 1 5.38 37.56 -16.66
CA MET A 1 4.80 37.32 -15.33
C MET A 1 4.77 35.81 -15.20
N ASN A 2 5.44 35.28 -14.18
CA ASN A 2 5.71 33.86 -14.03
C ASN A 2 4.45 33.22 -13.42
N GLU A 3 3.65 32.57 -14.25
CA GLU A 3 2.54 31.73 -13.80
C GLU A 3 3.16 30.44 -13.26
N MET A 4 3.60 30.49 -12.00
CA MET A 4 3.83 29.29 -11.20
C MET A 4 2.45 28.74 -10.91
N ASP A 5 2.03 27.78 -11.73
CA ASP A 5 0.96 26.85 -11.43
C ASP A 5 1.41 26.10 -10.17
N GLU A 6 1.00 26.60 -9.00
CA GLU A 6 0.98 25.84 -7.75
C GLU A 6 0.04 24.66 -8.00
N PHE A 7 0.60 23.60 -8.59
CA PHE A 7 0.06 22.26 -8.44
C PHE A 7 0.15 21.96 -6.94
N GLU A 8 -0.89 22.33 -6.21
CA GLU A 8 -1.23 21.66 -4.96
C GLU A 8 -1.36 20.19 -5.32
N PHE A 9 -0.26 19.46 -5.18
CA PHE A 9 -0.27 18.02 -5.07
C PHE A 9 -1.23 17.76 -3.91
N GLU A 10 -2.49 17.46 -4.23
CA GLU A 10 -3.47 17.07 -3.22
C GLU A 10 -2.78 15.96 -2.45
N ALA A 11 -2.32 16.28 -1.23
CA ALA A 11 -1.67 15.30 -0.39
C ALA A 11 -2.75 14.28 -0.09
N GLU A 12 -2.80 13.21 -0.90
CA GLU A 12 -3.62 12.04 -0.62
C GLU A 12 -3.38 11.74 0.85
N SER A 13 -4.45 11.70 1.63
CA SER A 13 -4.35 11.57 3.08
C SER A 13 -3.72 10.23 3.39
N GLN A 14 -2.39 10.20 3.53
CA GLN A 14 -1.65 9.02 3.89
C GLN A 14 -2.01 8.67 5.33
N PRO A 15 -2.32 7.39 5.63
CA PRO A 15 -2.61 6.97 6.98
C PRO A 15 -1.40 7.26 7.88
N GLU A 16 -1.61 8.01 8.96
CA GLU A 16 -0.56 8.32 9.94
C GLU A 16 -0.35 7.16 10.94
N GLU A 17 -1.35 6.29 11.08
CA GLU A 17 -1.35 5.16 12.01
C GLU A 17 -1.33 3.83 11.26
N ALA A 18 -0.79 2.80 11.91
CA ALA A 18 -0.82 1.45 11.38
C ALA A 18 -2.26 0.93 11.33
N PHE A 19 -2.60 0.22 10.26
CA PHE A 19 -3.94 -0.26 9.98
C PHE A 19 -3.93 -1.71 9.52
N HIS A 20 -5.08 -2.36 9.55
CA HIS A 20 -5.21 -3.75 9.11
C HIS A 20 -5.95 -3.82 7.77
N ILE A 21 -5.49 -4.72 6.90
CA ILE A 21 -6.16 -5.07 5.64
C ILE A 21 -6.51 -6.56 5.63
N GLU A 22 -7.62 -6.90 5.00
CA GLU A 22 -8.04 -8.28 4.77
C GLU A 22 -7.81 -8.63 3.30
N VAL A 23 -6.91 -9.59 3.04
CA VAL A 23 -6.50 -9.96 1.67
C VAL A 23 -6.49 -11.47 1.51
N ASP A 24 -7.15 -11.97 0.46
CA ASP A 24 -6.97 -13.35 0.01
C ASP A 24 -5.67 -13.46 -0.80
N LEU A 25 -4.61 -13.88 -0.13
CA LEU A 25 -3.28 -13.96 -0.72
C LEU A 25 -3.20 -15.01 -1.82
N TYR A 26 -4.01 -16.08 -1.75
CA TYR A 26 -3.85 -17.25 -2.62
C TYR A 26 -5.08 -17.56 -3.48
N ASP A 27 -6.07 -16.67 -3.53
CA ASP A 27 -7.37 -16.87 -4.19
C ASP A 27 -8.06 -18.18 -3.72
N THR A 28 -7.90 -18.49 -2.43
CA THR A 28 -8.41 -19.72 -1.82
C THR A 28 -9.73 -19.52 -1.10
N GLY A 29 -10.15 -18.27 -0.94
CA GLY A 29 -11.22 -17.81 -0.06
C GLY A 29 -10.74 -17.52 1.38
N ASP A 30 -9.51 -17.88 1.74
CA ASP A 30 -8.93 -17.62 3.06
C ASP A 30 -8.32 -16.21 3.11
N HIS A 31 -9.02 -15.32 3.79
CA HIS A 31 -8.60 -13.93 3.96
C HIS A 31 -7.62 -13.84 5.12
N ASN A 32 -6.44 -13.29 4.82
CA ASN A 32 -5.40 -13.04 5.80
C ASN A 32 -5.57 -11.63 6.34
N ASN A 33 -5.51 -11.50 7.66
CA ASN A 33 -5.49 -10.21 8.33
C ASN A 33 -4.04 -9.75 8.46
N LEU A 34 -3.67 -8.72 7.71
CA LEU A 34 -2.31 -8.20 7.61
C LEU A 34 -2.25 -6.82 8.24
N LEU A 35 -1.20 -6.58 9.02
CA LEU A 35 -0.89 -5.26 9.56
C LEU A 35 -0.06 -4.49 8.54
N VAL A 36 -0.50 -3.28 8.21
CA VAL A 36 0.21 -2.35 7.35
C VAL A 36 0.69 -1.19 8.21
N VAL A 37 1.99 -0.97 8.20
CA VAL A 37 2.65 0.13 8.91
C VAL A 37 3.13 1.15 7.89
N PRO A 38 2.45 2.30 7.76
CA PRO A 38 2.93 3.38 6.90
C PRO A 38 4.23 3.98 7.48
N CYS A 39 5.22 4.18 6.61
CA CYS A 39 6.55 4.66 6.96
C CYS A 39 7.04 5.61 5.86
N ASN A 40 6.67 6.89 5.96
CA ASN A 40 6.85 7.89 4.91
C ASN A 40 6.18 7.40 3.61
N ASP A 41 6.92 7.34 2.50
CA ASP A 41 6.42 6.91 1.19
C ASP A 41 6.33 5.38 1.03
N THR A 42 6.64 4.62 2.08
CA THR A 42 6.63 3.15 2.07
C THR A 42 5.62 2.56 3.03
N TYR A 43 5.18 1.34 2.74
CA TYR A 43 4.16 0.61 3.48
C TYR A 43 4.72 -0.76 3.83
N ILE A 44 4.98 -0.98 5.11
CA ILE A 44 5.52 -2.24 5.61
C ILE A 44 4.35 -3.17 5.91
N VAL A 45 4.30 -4.32 5.23
CA VAL A 45 3.28 -5.34 5.42
C VAL A 45 3.82 -6.42 6.35
N VAL A 46 3.05 -6.70 7.40
CA VAL A 46 3.38 -7.67 8.45
C VAL A 46 2.27 -8.71 8.51
N SER A 47 2.65 -9.98 8.48
CA SER A 47 1.75 -11.13 8.64
C SER A 47 2.01 -11.78 9.99
N GLY A 48 1.06 -11.67 10.92
CA GLY A 48 1.27 -12.07 12.31
C GLY A 48 2.39 -11.26 12.96
N ASP A 49 3.51 -11.91 13.28
CA ASP A 49 4.71 -11.30 13.88
C ASP A 49 5.90 -11.22 12.91
N GLU A 50 5.71 -11.54 11.62
CA GLU A 50 6.76 -11.59 10.62
C GLU A 50 6.60 -10.51 9.54
N HIS A 51 7.71 -9.88 9.15
CA HIS A 51 7.77 -8.99 7.99
C HIS A 51 7.49 -9.81 6.73
N LEU A 52 6.50 -9.38 5.95
CA LEU A 52 6.13 -10.03 4.69
C LEU A 52 6.84 -9.33 3.52
N CYS A 53 6.62 -8.03 3.39
CA CYS A 53 7.24 -7.19 2.37
C CYS A 53 7.11 -5.70 2.71
N THR A 54 7.84 -4.87 1.98
CA THR A 54 7.73 -3.42 1.99
C THR A 54 7.36 -2.96 0.59
N LEU A 55 6.28 -2.19 0.49
CA LEU A 55 5.76 -1.68 -0.76
C LEU A 55 5.93 -0.17 -0.83
N GLU A 56 6.15 0.35 -2.02
CA GLU A 56 6.18 1.78 -2.33
C GLU A 56 5.14 2.05 -3.42
N LYS A 57 4.34 3.10 -3.22
CA LYS A 57 3.39 3.55 -4.24
C LYS A 57 4.18 4.34 -5.30
N THR A 58 4.15 3.89 -6.54
CA THR A 58 4.98 4.47 -7.62
C THR A 58 4.23 5.53 -8.43
N CYS A 59 2.91 5.44 -8.48
CA CYS A 59 1.99 6.36 -9.15
C CYS A 59 0.66 6.42 -8.38
N ASP A 60 -0.20 7.40 -8.66
CA ASP A 60 -1.52 7.53 -8.00
C ASP A 60 -2.51 6.40 -8.32
N GLU A 61 -2.26 5.62 -9.37
CA GLU A 61 -3.12 4.50 -9.78
C GLU A 61 -3.07 3.34 -8.77
N PRO A 62 -4.21 2.65 -8.51
CA PRO A 62 -4.31 1.67 -7.43
C PRO A 62 -3.47 0.40 -7.66
N GLU A 63 -3.07 0.14 -8.91
CA GLU A 63 -2.19 -0.96 -9.32
C GLU A 63 -0.70 -0.59 -9.28
N CYS A 64 -0.36 0.69 -9.10
CA CYS A 64 1.02 1.18 -9.16
C CYS A 64 1.76 1.02 -7.84
N TRP A 65 2.19 -0.21 -7.59
CA TRP A 65 2.95 -0.58 -6.41
C TRP A 65 4.21 -1.36 -6.79
N ALA A 66 5.31 -1.07 -6.09
CA ALA A 66 6.56 -1.79 -6.25
C ALA A 66 7.06 -2.32 -4.91
N GLN A 67 7.61 -3.53 -4.92
CA GLN A 67 8.28 -4.08 -3.76
C GLN A 67 9.69 -3.50 -3.64
N THR A 68 10.02 -2.92 -2.49
CA THR A 68 11.36 -2.43 -2.17
C THR A 68 12.14 -3.41 -1.29
N ASP A 69 11.44 -4.21 -0.49
CA ASP A 69 12.01 -5.25 0.38
C ASP A 69 11.03 -6.41 0.56
N GLY A 70 11.52 -7.64 0.72
CA GLY A 70 10.70 -8.86 0.82
C GLY A 70 10.92 -9.85 -0.32
N LEU A 71 10.15 -10.93 -0.32
CA LEU A 71 10.25 -12.05 -1.29
C LEU A 71 8.88 -12.45 -1.86
N VAL A 72 7.91 -11.54 -1.89
CA VAL A 72 6.61 -11.83 -2.50
C VAL A 72 6.67 -11.63 -4.01
N ASP A 73 5.94 -12.47 -4.75
CA ASP A 73 5.85 -12.38 -6.21
C ASP A 73 5.00 -11.17 -6.66
N GLU A 74 5.14 -10.77 -7.92
CA GLU A 74 4.45 -9.60 -8.50
C GLU A 74 2.91 -9.66 -8.33
N GLU A 75 2.30 -10.84 -8.49
CA GLU A 75 0.85 -11.01 -8.29
C GLU A 75 0.41 -10.66 -6.86
N LEU A 76 1.23 -10.99 -5.85
CA LEU A 76 0.96 -10.63 -4.46
C LEU A 76 1.16 -9.14 -4.21
N VAL A 77 2.18 -8.53 -4.84
CA VAL A 77 2.40 -7.09 -4.77
C VAL A 77 1.18 -6.32 -5.28
N GLU A 78 0.64 -6.72 -6.44
CA GLU A 78 -0.55 -6.11 -7.01
C GLU A 78 -1.76 -6.24 -6.06
N ARG A 79 -2.00 -7.42 -5.49
CA ARG A 79 -3.11 -7.65 -4.56
C ARG A 79 -2.99 -6.82 -3.28
N LEU A 80 -1.80 -6.80 -2.68
CA LEU A 80 -1.53 -6.02 -1.48
C LEU A 80 -1.67 -4.51 -1.77
N GLY A 81 -1.13 -4.05 -2.89
CA GLY A 81 -1.23 -2.68 -3.35
C GLY A 81 -2.69 -2.23 -3.52
N LEU A 82 -3.51 -3.03 -4.22
CA LEU A 82 -4.94 -2.76 -4.39
C LEU A 82 -5.68 -2.68 -3.05
N ALA A 83 -5.37 -3.58 -2.12
CA ALA A 83 -6.00 -3.58 -0.80
C ALA A 83 -5.62 -2.35 0.04
N ILE A 84 -4.35 -1.93 0.00
CA ILE A 84 -3.87 -0.71 0.64
C ILE A 84 -4.52 0.52 0.01
N SER A 85 -4.51 0.64 -1.32
CA SER A 85 -5.16 1.75 -2.04
C SER A 85 -6.65 1.84 -1.74
N SER A 86 -7.35 0.70 -1.66
CA SER A 86 -8.76 0.63 -1.31
C SER A 86 -9.02 1.14 0.12
N TYR A 87 -8.18 0.74 1.08
CA TYR A 87 -8.26 1.25 2.44
C TYR A 87 -8.05 2.77 2.50
N ILE A 88 -6.98 3.27 1.88
CA ILE A 88 -6.65 4.70 1.86
C ILE A 88 -7.78 5.51 1.21
N SER A 89 -8.34 5.01 0.11
CA SER A 89 -9.48 5.65 -0.58
C SER A 89 -10.79 5.65 0.24
N SER A 90 -10.86 4.85 1.30
CA SER A 90 -12.00 4.78 2.21
C SER A 90 -11.88 5.69 3.44
N LEU A 91 -10.73 6.35 3.64
CA LEU A 91 -10.51 7.33 4.72
C LEU A 91 -11.23 8.65 4.42
#